data_AF-A0A1W9QBD4-F1
#
_entry.id   AF-A0A1W9QBD4-F1
#
_cell.length_a   1.000
_cell.length_b   1.000
_cell.length_c   1.000
_cell.angle_alpha   90.00
_cell.angle_beta   90.00
_cell.angle_gamma   90.00
#
_symmetry.space_group_name_H-M   'P 1'
#
loop_
_entity.id
_entity.type
_entity.pdbx_description
1 polymer ?
#
loop_
_entity_poly.entity_id
_entity_poly.type
_entity_poly.pdbx_seq_one_letter_code
_entity_poly.pdbx_strand_id
1 'polypeptide(L)'
;MKKESFFMETTEIGINRTGIATSKGRAEAMLEAAQTFSVVAESDATPVAEVRARYAEESDPVGSVPPPPSIKGAVKAVAGELLGNQPFQLIDKLGERLAFERTGARLYEAILGKLRHEGEFAGGPTIEEIERIVLQEYSHFRLIDSIIRRIGGDPTVVTPSANLHATMSAGILAVAVDPRTTLVQSLEAALLAELTDNEGWETLLELLVEGKETVELEDVQQAVRDESDHLALVRSWLAAAQERETVPFDL
;
A
#
# COMPACT_ATOMS: atom_id res chain seq x y z
N MET A 1 -13.44 -30.91 27.94
CA MET A 1 -13.35 -30.37 26.56
C MET A 1 -11.90 -30.03 26.31
N LYS A 2 -11.21 -30.80 25.46
CA LYS A 2 -9.84 -30.47 25.06
C LYS A 2 -9.93 -29.20 24.21
N LYS A 3 -9.20 -28.16 24.59
CA LYS A 3 -8.91 -27.03 23.69
C LYS A 3 -8.06 -27.62 22.57
N GLU A 4 -8.66 -27.86 21.41
CA GLU A 4 -7.87 -28.09 20.22
C GLU A 4 -7.10 -26.79 19.94
N SER A 5 -5.79 -26.92 19.99
CA SER A 5 -4.84 -25.90 19.61
C SER A 5 -5.04 -25.65 18.11
N PHE A 6 -5.71 -24.54 17.77
CA PHE A 6 -5.78 -24.03 16.40
C PHE A 6 -4.42 -23.41 16.06
N PHE A 7 -3.39 -24.27 15.97
CA PHE A 7 -2.07 -23.85 15.56
C PHE A 7 -2.12 -23.67 14.05
N MET A 8 -1.69 -22.50 13.62
CA MET A 8 -1.82 -22.00 12.27
C MET A 8 -0.87 -22.76 11.32
N GLU A 9 -1.33 -23.86 10.73
CA GLU A 9 -0.67 -24.42 9.54
C GLU A 9 -0.90 -23.45 8.36
N THR A 10 0.00 -22.49 8.18
CA THR A 10 -0.02 -21.59 7.00
C THR A 10 0.22 -22.36 5.69
N THR A 11 0.71 -23.60 5.79
CA THR A 11 0.97 -24.49 4.66
C THR A 11 0.58 -25.92 5.05
N GLU A 12 -0.70 -26.27 4.91
CA GLU A 12 -1.13 -27.67 5.01
C GLU A 12 -0.77 -28.43 3.72
N ILE A 13 -0.41 -29.72 3.83
CA ILE A 13 -0.28 -30.59 2.66
C ILE A 13 -1.68 -30.82 2.07
N GLY A 14 -2.02 -30.04 1.05
CA GLY A 14 -3.30 -30.10 0.34
C GLY A 14 -3.22 -30.71 -1.06
N ILE A 15 -4.38 -30.87 -1.70
CA ILE A 15 -4.49 -31.33 -3.09
C ILE A 15 -4.27 -30.14 -4.03
N ASN A 16 -3.01 -29.71 -4.18
CA ASN A 16 -2.63 -28.75 -5.21
C ASN A 16 -2.63 -29.46 -6.59
N ARG A 17 -3.39 -28.92 -7.55
CA ARG A 17 -3.51 -29.48 -8.91
C ARG A 17 -2.46 -28.95 -9.88
N THR A 18 -1.54 -28.13 -9.40
CA THR A 18 -0.41 -27.60 -10.17
C THR A 18 0.82 -28.49 -9.98
N GLY A 19 1.83 -28.33 -10.86
CA GLY A 19 3.04 -29.15 -10.89
C GLY A 19 2.92 -30.34 -11.86
N ILE A 20 3.89 -30.48 -12.77
CA ILE A 20 3.86 -31.49 -13.84
C ILE A 20 3.76 -32.94 -13.32
N ALA A 21 4.30 -33.18 -12.12
CA ALA A 21 4.28 -34.49 -11.48
C ALA A 21 2.88 -34.94 -11.01
N THR A 22 1.93 -34.01 -10.82
CA THR A 22 0.59 -34.33 -10.31
C THR A 22 -0.36 -34.83 -11.41
N SER A 23 0.03 -34.74 -12.69
CA SER A 23 -0.81 -35.19 -13.82
C SER A 23 0.01 -35.67 -15.03
N LYS A 24 0.51 -36.91 -14.96
CA LYS A 24 1.36 -37.52 -16.01
C LYS A 24 0.75 -37.48 -17.42
N GLY A 25 -0.52 -37.85 -17.58
CA GLY A 25 -1.17 -37.85 -18.90
C GLY A 25 -1.32 -36.44 -19.51
N ARG A 26 -1.52 -35.41 -18.68
CA ARG A 26 -1.54 -34.02 -19.15
C ARG A 26 -0.13 -33.52 -19.49
N ALA A 27 0.88 -33.98 -18.75
CA ALA A 27 2.28 -33.68 -19.03
C ALA A 27 2.73 -34.24 -20.38
N GLU A 28 2.37 -35.49 -20.68
CA GLU A 28 2.66 -36.13 -21.98
C GLU A 28 1.99 -35.36 -23.13
N ALA A 29 0.71 -35.02 -22.99
CA ALA A 29 -0.01 -34.21 -23.98
C ALA A 29 0.61 -32.81 -24.16
N MET A 30 1.07 -32.16 -23.09
CA MET A 30 1.79 -30.88 -23.18
C MET A 30 3.12 -31.00 -23.92
N LEU A 31 3.90 -32.06 -23.65
CA LEU A 31 5.19 -32.30 -24.31
C LEU A 31 5.00 -32.61 -25.80
N GLU A 32 4.01 -33.45 -26.12
CA GLU A 32 3.63 -33.75 -27.51
C GLU A 32 3.18 -32.47 -28.24
N ALA A 33 2.36 -31.63 -27.60
CA ALA A 33 1.94 -30.35 -28.15
C ALA A 33 3.13 -29.40 -28.37
N ALA A 34 4.07 -29.31 -27.41
CA ALA A 34 5.27 -28.47 -27.55
C ALA A 34 6.19 -28.93 -28.70
N GLN A 35 6.27 -30.24 -28.95
CA GLN A 35 7.00 -30.79 -30.10
C GLN A 35 6.26 -30.56 -31.43
N THR A 36 4.94 -30.70 -31.42
CA THR A 36 4.07 -30.56 -32.60
C THR A 36 3.97 -29.10 -33.05
N PHE A 37 3.82 -28.19 -32.08
CA PHE A 37 3.70 -26.76 -32.28
C PHE A 37 4.99 -26.05 -31.87
N SER A 38 6.13 -26.48 -32.43
CA SER A 38 7.43 -25.90 -32.07
C SER A 38 7.37 -24.39 -32.27
N VAL A 39 7.57 -23.63 -31.20
CA VAL A 39 7.67 -22.18 -31.26
C VAL A 39 8.86 -21.84 -32.15
N VAL A 40 8.72 -20.86 -33.05
CA VAL A 40 9.85 -20.36 -33.84
C VAL A 40 10.93 -19.92 -32.84
N ALA A 41 12.14 -20.49 -32.96
CA ALA A 41 13.20 -20.38 -31.96
C ALA A 41 13.70 -18.95 -31.71
N GLU A 42 13.32 -18.00 -32.57
CA GLU A 42 13.56 -16.58 -32.43
C GLU A 42 12.21 -15.88 -32.24
N SER A 43 11.67 -15.90 -31.02
CA SER A 43 10.57 -14.99 -30.68
C SER A 43 11.17 -13.60 -30.47
N ASP A 44 11.11 -12.76 -31.50
CA ASP A 44 11.45 -11.36 -31.38
C ASP A 44 10.42 -10.68 -30.46
N ALA A 45 10.88 -10.11 -29.35
CA ALA A 45 10.05 -9.36 -28.42
C ALA A 45 9.78 -7.92 -28.90
N THR A 46 10.44 -7.48 -29.99
CA THR A 46 10.31 -6.13 -30.56
C THR A 46 8.86 -5.73 -30.86
N PRO A 47 8.00 -6.58 -31.45
CA PRO A 47 6.60 -6.21 -31.69
C PRO A 47 5.83 -5.88 -30.40
N VAL A 48 6.11 -6.59 -29.30
CA VAL A 48 5.48 -6.27 -28.00
C VAL A 48 6.02 -4.94 -27.45
N ALA A 49 7.31 -4.68 -27.62
CA ALA A 49 7.92 -3.41 -27.22
C ALA A 49 7.39 -2.23 -28.04
N GLU A 50 7.23 -2.38 -29.35
CA GLU A 50 6.64 -1.35 -30.24
C GLU A 50 5.20 -1.03 -29.87
N VAL A 51 4.40 -2.06 -29.54
CA VAL A 51 3.04 -1.85 -29.04
C VAL A 51 3.08 -1.07 -27.73
N ARG A 52 3.92 -1.45 -26.76
CA ARG A 52 4.04 -0.71 -25.49
C ARG A 52 4.49 0.74 -25.70
N ALA A 53 5.43 0.98 -26.61
CA ALA A 53 5.90 2.32 -26.95
C ALA A 53 4.77 3.18 -27.53
N ARG A 54 4.02 2.64 -28.50
CA ARG A 54 2.87 3.35 -29.08
C ARG A 54 1.81 3.69 -28.02
N TYR A 55 1.46 2.74 -27.15
CA TYR A 55 0.50 3.02 -26.07
C TYR A 55 1.00 4.08 -25.09
N ALA A 56 2.31 4.12 -24.79
CA ALA A 56 2.90 5.14 -23.93
C ALA A 56 2.91 6.53 -24.60
N GLU A 57 3.17 6.59 -25.92
CA GLU A 57 3.12 7.84 -26.70
C GLU A 57 1.70 8.39 -26.84
N GLU A 58 0.71 7.50 -26.99
CA GLU A 58 -0.70 7.86 -27.18
C GLU A 58 -1.46 8.09 -25.86
N SER A 59 -0.91 7.69 -24.71
CA SER A 59 -1.60 7.78 -23.42
C SER A 59 -1.57 9.17 -22.82
N ASP A 60 -2.71 9.57 -22.25
CA ASP A 60 -2.78 10.71 -21.35
C ASP A 60 -2.03 10.44 -20.04
N PRO A 61 -1.52 11.48 -19.34
CA PRO A 61 -0.98 11.33 -18.00
C PRO A 61 -1.99 10.70 -17.04
N VAL A 62 -1.48 9.99 -16.02
CA VAL A 62 -2.28 9.31 -14.98
C VAL A 62 -3.26 10.25 -14.26
N GLY A 63 -2.96 11.56 -14.23
CA GLY A 63 -3.87 12.58 -13.75
C GLY A 63 -3.26 13.98 -13.84
N SER A 64 -3.92 14.95 -13.21
CA SER A 64 -3.42 16.31 -13.04
C SER A 64 -3.91 16.90 -11.72
N VAL A 65 -3.13 17.76 -11.09
CA VAL A 65 -3.58 18.56 -9.95
C VAL A 65 -4.38 19.78 -10.47
N PRO A 66 -5.64 20.01 -10.04
CA PRO A 66 -6.43 21.15 -10.49
C PRO A 66 -5.90 22.46 -9.90
N PRO A 67 -6.11 23.60 -10.59
CA PRO A 67 -5.76 24.90 -10.04
C PRO A 67 -6.61 25.19 -8.79
N PRO A 68 -6.03 25.68 -7.68
CA PRO A 68 -6.78 25.96 -6.46
C PRO A 68 -8.00 26.88 -6.69
N PRO A 69 -9.18 26.59 -6.12
CA PRO A 69 -10.40 27.36 -6.36
C PRO A 69 -10.32 28.83 -5.87
N SER A 70 -9.43 29.12 -4.91
CA SER A 70 -9.12 30.49 -4.45
C SER A 70 -8.41 31.35 -5.51
N ILE A 71 -7.92 30.74 -6.60
CA ILE A 71 -7.17 31.40 -7.67
C ILE A 71 -8.08 32.14 -8.67
N LYS A 72 -9.39 32.27 -8.45
CA LYS A 72 -10.16 33.30 -9.20
C LYS A 72 -9.64 34.73 -8.95
N GLY A 73 -8.86 34.98 -7.88
CA GLY A 73 -8.19 36.27 -7.62
C GLY A 73 -6.66 36.29 -7.80
N ALA A 74 -5.98 35.14 -7.76
CA ALA A 74 -4.51 35.07 -7.64
C ALA A 74 -3.75 34.75 -8.96
N VAL A 75 -4.45 34.55 -10.09
CA VAL A 75 -3.80 34.41 -11.41
C VAL A 75 -2.95 35.63 -11.78
N LYS A 76 -3.18 36.79 -11.14
CA LYS A 76 -2.37 38.00 -11.38
C LYS A 76 -1.07 38.09 -10.56
N ALA A 77 -0.84 37.20 -9.58
CA ALA A 77 0.30 37.30 -8.67
C ALA A 77 1.33 36.16 -8.79
N VAL A 78 1.01 35.07 -9.48
CA VAL A 78 1.93 33.92 -9.66
C VAL A 78 2.32 33.78 -11.14
N ALA A 79 2.72 34.90 -11.75
CA ALA A 79 3.48 34.88 -12.98
C ALA A 79 4.96 35.11 -12.62
N GLY A 80 5.76 34.05 -12.69
CA GLY A 80 7.22 34.14 -12.72
C GLY A 80 7.92 33.27 -11.69
N GLU A 81 8.55 32.18 -12.16
CA GLU A 81 9.92 31.70 -11.86
C GLU A 81 10.48 31.67 -10.41
N LEU A 82 9.74 32.08 -9.37
CA LEU A 82 10.26 32.32 -8.01
C LEU A 82 9.76 31.33 -6.95
N LEU A 83 8.82 30.47 -7.30
CA LEU A 83 8.46 29.30 -6.51
C LEU A 83 8.64 28.11 -7.45
N GLY A 84 9.64 27.25 -7.21
CA GLY A 84 9.89 26.07 -8.03
C GLY A 84 8.68 25.12 -8.09
N ASN A 85 8.81 23.95 -8.72
CA ASN A 85 7.72 22.95 -8.81
C ASN A 85 7.22 22.40 -7.45
N GLN A 86 7.81 22.82 -6.33
CA GLN A 86 7.53 22.34 -4.97
C GLN A 86 6.06 22.46 -4.51
N PRO A 87 5.29 23.53 -4.79
CA PRO A 87 3.90 23.62 -4.33
C PRO A 87 2.97 22.57 -4.96
N PHE A 88 3.20 22.21 -6.24
CA PHE A 88 2.40 21.19 -6.92
C PHE A 88 2.78 19.78 -6.47
N GLN A 89 4.07 19.54 -6.21
CA GLN A 89 4.56 18.28 -5.66
C GLN A 89 4.01 18.03 -4.25
N LEU A 90 3.99 19.05 -3.39
CA LEU A 90 3.39 18.94 -2.05
C LEU A 90 1.90 18.60 -2.11
N ILE A 91 1.12 19.27 -2.97
CA ILE A 91 -0.31 18.97 -3.13
C ILE A 91 -0.52 17.55 -3.67
N ASP A 92 0.30 17.12 -4.63
CA ASP A 92 0.20 15.76 -5.18
C ASP A 92 0.49 14.70 -4.10
N LYS A 93 1.52 14.90 -3.27
CA LYS A 93 1.89 14.01 -2.17
C LYS A 93 0.91 14.03 -0.99
N LEU A 94 0.30 15.17 -0.69
CA LEU A 94 -0.81 15.23 0.26
C LEU A 94 -2.03 14.43 -0.25
N GLY A 95 -2.35 14.55 -1.54
CA GLY A 95 -3.42 13.75 -2.16
C GLY A 95 -3.13 12.26 -2.11
N GLU A 96 -1.88 11.87 -2.38
CA GLU A 96 -1.39 10.50 -2.23
C GLU A 96 -1.61 10.00 -0.80
N ARG A 97 -1.11 10.74 0.20
CA ARG A 97 -1.19 10.33 1.60
C ARG A 97 -2.64 10.19 2.06
N LEU A 98 -3.49 11.15 1.73
CA LEU A 98 -4.92 11.07 2.03
C LEU A 98 -5.59 9.80 1.46
N ALA A 99 -5.21 9.39 0.25
CA ALA A 99 -5.73 8.16 -0.35
C ALA A 99 -5.16 6.89 0.31
N PHE A 100 -3.90 6.94 0.74
CA PHE A 100 -3.21 5.85 1.42
C PHE A 100 -3.79 5.58 2.82
N GLU A 101 -3.90 6.60 3.68
CA GLU A 101 -4.50 6.49 5.03
C GLU A 101 -5.93 5.91 5.00
N ARG A 102 -6.71 6.27 3.98
CA ARG A 102 -8.06 5.70 3.79
C ARG A 102 -8.03 4.20 3.54
N THR A 103 -6.99 3.73 2.86
CA THR A 103 -6.78 2.32 2.55
C THR A 103 -6.19 1.60 3.76
N GLY A 104 -5.25 2.21 4.48
CA GLY A 104 -4.69 1.70 5.74
C GLY A 104 -5.75 1.47 6.82
N ALA A 105 -6.61 2.44 7.07
CA ALA A 105 -7.75 2.28 7.99
C ALA A 105 -8.63 1.06 7.64
N ARG A 106 -8.96 0.87 6.35
CA ARG A 106 -9.78 -0.27 5.88
C ARG A 106 -9.04 -1.59 5.96
N LEU A 107 -7.73 -1.58 5.71
CA LEU A 107 -6.87 -2.74 5.84
C LEU A 107 -6.88 -3.25 7.28
N TYR A 108 -6.67 -2.36 8.26
CA TYR A 108 -6.71 -2.74 9.67
C TYR A 108 -8.10 -3.10 10.18
N GLU A 109 -9.17 -2.50 9.66
CA GLU A 109 -10.54 -2.95 9.93
C GLU A 109 -10.78 -4.40 9.46
N ALA A 110 -10.27 -4.76 8.28
CA ALA A 110 -10.36 -6.12 7.76
C ALA A 110 -9.55 -7.11 8.62
N ILE A 111 -8.33 -6.72 9.02
CA ILE A 111 -7.47 -7.49 9.93
C ILE A 111 -8.16 -7.69 11.29
N LEU A 112 -8.78 -6.64 11.84
CA LEU A 112 -9.55 -6.73 13.09
C LEU A 112 -10.69 -7.74 12.97
N GLY A 113 -11.38 -7.75 11.83
CA GLY A 113 -12.42 -8.75 11.52
C GLY A 113 -11.88 -10.18 11.56
N LYS A 114 -10.71 -10.42 10.96
CA LYS A 114 -10.05 -11.73 10.99
C LYS A 114 -9.57 -12.09 12.39
N LEU A 115 -8.93 -11.17 13.11
CA LEU A 115 -8.46 -11.39 14.48
C LEU A 115 -9.62 -11.78 15.41
N ARG A 116 -10.77 -11.11 15.30
CA ARG A 116 -11.97 -11.47 16.07
C ARG A 116 -12.53 -12.85 15.73
N HIS A 117 -12.29 -13.34 14.51
CA HIS A 117 -12.76 -14.65 14.07
C HIS A 117 -11.78 -15.78 14.42
N GLU A 118 -10.51 -15.60 14.09
CA GLU A 118 -9.44 -16.60 14.24
C GLU A 118 -8.89 -16.64 15.67
N GLY A 119 -8.96 -15.52 16.39
CA GLY A 119 -8.47 -15.37 17.77
C GLY A 119 -7.02 -14.88 17.84
N GLU A 120 -6.64 -14.43 19.03
CA GLU A 120 -5.27 -14.01 19.34
C GLU A 120 -4.32 -15.22 19.43
N PHE A 121 -3.05 -14.98 19.13
CA PHE A 121 -1.98 -15.97 19.29
C PHE A 121 -0.81 -15.37 20.07
N ALA A 122 0.05 -16.23 20.63
CA ALA A 122 1.17 -15.79 21.45
C ALA A 122 2.14 -14.92 20.65
N GLY A 123 2.35 -13.68 21.11
CA GLY A 123 3.20 -12.69 20.41
C GLY A 123 2.56 -12.07 19.16
N GLY A 124 1.30 -12.40 18.86
CA GLY A 124 0.51 -11.76 17.82
C GLY A 124 -0.19 -10.48 18.29
N PRO A 125 -0.98 -9.84 17.41
CA PRO A 125 -1.72 -8.64 17.75
C PRO A 125 -2.82 -8.93 18.76
N THR A 126 -3.05 -8.00 19.68
CA THR A 126 -4.30 -7.96 20.46
C THR A 126 -5.39 -7.16 19.75
N ILE A 127 -6.64 -7.36 20.16
CA ILE A 127 -7.77 -6.56 19.65
C ILE A 127 -7.54 -5.07 19.91
N GLU A 128 -7.08 -4.71 21.11
CA GLU A 128 -6.84 -3.33 21.50
C GLU A 128 -5.73 -2.67 20.68
N GLU A 129 -4.67 -3.41 20.34
CA GLU A 129 -3.59 -2.92 19.51
C GLU A 129 -4.07 -2.57 18.10
N ILE A 130 -4.84 -3.46 17.46
CA ILE A 130 -5.40 -3.21 16.13
C ILE A 130 -6.44 -2.08 16.16
N GLU A 131 -7.30 -2.03 17.19
CA GLU A 131 -8.26 -0.93 17.35
C GLU A 131 -7.56 0.43 17.51
N ARG A 132 -6.42 0.46 18.21
CA ARG A 132 -5.59 1.67 18.33
C ARG A 132 -5.05 2.10 16.96
N ILE A 133 -4.49 1.18 16.18
CA ILE A 133 -3.98 1.48 14.83
C ILE A 133 -5.11 2.02 13.94
N VAL A 134 -6.28 1.39 13.92
CA VAL A 134 -7.45 1.88 13.16
C VAL A 134 -7.79 3.33 13.52
N LEU A 135 -7.75 3.69 14.81
CA LEU A 135 -8.02 5.07 15.26
C LEU A 135 -6.90 6.05 14.85
N GLN A 136 -5.64 5.61 14.86
CA GLN A 136 -4.50 6.41 14.42
C GLN A 136 -4.61 6.72 12.92
N GLU A 137 -4.82 5.70 12.09
CA GLU A 137 -5.06 5.82 10.64
C GLU A 137 -6.21 6.79 10.29
N TYR A 138 -7.33 6.71 11.03
CA TYR A 138 -8.42 7.67 10.89
C TYR A 138 -8.00 9.09 11.26
N SER A 139 -7.16 9.25 12.29
CA SER A 139 -6.65 10.55 12.74
C SER A 139 -5.68 11.14 11.72
N HIS A 140 -4.80 10.31 11.16
CA HIS A 140 -3.87 10.66 10.09
C HIS A 140 -4.58 11.07 8.81
N PHE A 141 -5.60 10.33 8.38
CA PHE A 141 -6.47 10.74 7.27
C PHE A 141 -7.08 12.14 7.50
N ARG A 142 -7.56 12.41 8.72
CA ARG A 142 -8.17 13.69 9.10
C ARG A 142 -7.14 14.83 9.14
N LEU A 143 -5.93 14.54 9.58
CA LEU A 143 -4.80 15.47 9.57
C LEU A 143 -4.49 15.92 8.14
N ILE A 144 -4.35 14.98 7.20
CA ILE A 144 -4.08 15.32 5.79
C ILE A 144 -5.25 16.09 5.15
N ASP A 145 -6.51 15.72 5.42
CA ASP A 145 -7.68 16.48 4.94
C ASP A 145 -7.64 17.94 5.45
N SER A 146 -7.25 18.14 6.71
CA SER A 146 -7.08 19.47 7.31
C SER A 146 -5.99 20.28 6.60
N ILE A 147 -4.80 19.69 6.43
CA ILE A 147 -3.65 20.33 5.77
C ILE A 147 -4.04 20.77 4.35
N ILE A 148 -4.63 19.88 3.55
CA ILE A 148 -5.06 20.17 2.17
C ILE A 148 -6.03 21.36 2.14
N ARG A 149 -7.05 21.36 3.00
CA ARG A 149 -8.03 22.45 3.05
C ARG A 149 -7.39 23.77 3.47
N ARG A 150 -6.45 23.73 4.42
CA ARG A 150 -5.78 24.91 4.97
C ARG A 150 -4.93 25.62 3.93
N ILE A 151 -4.24 24.87 3.08
CA ILE A 151 -3.46 25.41 1.95
C ILE A 151 -4.35 25.77 0.74
N GLY A 152 -5.68 25.65 0.87
CA GLY A 152 -6.66 26.03 -0.16
C GLY A 152 -6.89 24.97 -1.24
N GLY A 153 -6.43 23.73 -1.00
CA GLY A 153 -6.69 22.58 -1.85
C GLY A 153 -8.07 21.94 -1.62
N ASP A 154 -8.41 21.00 -2.50
CA ASP A 154 -9.64 20.20 -2.41
C ASP A 154 -9.26 18.74 -2.15
N PRO A 155 -9.54 18.19 -0.95
CA PRO A 155 -9.18 16.82 -0.57
C PRO A 155 -10.00 15.74 -1.28
N THR A 156 -10.98 16.12 -2.11
CA THR A 156 -11.74 15.18 -2.95
C THR A 156 -11.08 14.92 -4.30
N VAL A 157 -10.05 15.69 -4.64
CA VAL A 157 -9.29 15.54 -5.88
C VAL A 157 -8.48 14.25 -5.84
N VAL A 158 -8.57 13.47 -6.91
CA VAL A 158 -7.64 12.37 -7.17
C VAL A 158 -6.44 12.94 -7.92
N THR A 159 -5.35 13.17 -7.20
CA THR A 159 -4.09 13.64 -7.77
C THR A 159 -3.38 12.51 -8.54
N PRO A 160 -2.40 12.81 -9.42
CA PRO A 160 -1.63 11.78 -10.12
C PRO A 160 -1.07 10.70 -9.19
N SER A 161 -0.42 11.12 -8.09
CA SER A 161 0.17 10.19 -7.12
C SER A 161 -0.90 9.43 -6.34
N ALA A 162 -2.03 10.05 -6.00
CA ALA A 162 -3.17 9.35 -5.40
C ALA A 162 -3.73 8.25 -6.30
N ASN A 163 -3.86 8.51 -7.61
CA ASN A 163 -4.33 7.50 -8.57
C ASN A 163 -3.35 6.33 -8.69
N LEU A 164 -2.05 6.63 -8.78
CA LEU A 164 -1.00 5.62 -8.83
C LEU A 164 -0.99 4.76 -7.57
N HIS A 165 -0.97 5.37 -6.38
CA HIS A 165 -0.95 4.64 -5.11
C HIS A 165 -2.24 3.86 -4.85
N ALA A 166 -3.40 4.34 -5.32
CA ALA A 166 -4.63 3.56 -5.28
C ALA A 166 -4.50 2.25 -6.09
N THR A 167 -3.83 2.30 -7.25
CA THR A 167 -3.57 1.10 -8.05
C THR A 167 -2.56 0.18 -7.38
N MET A 168 -1.46 0.73 -6.85
CA MET A 168 -0.41 -0.05 -6.18
C MET A 168 -0.93 -0.75 -4.91
N SER A 169 -1.72 -0.06 -4.10
CA SER A 169 -2.26 -0.57 -2.84
C SER A 169 -3.51 -1.45 -3.00
N ALA A 170 -4.16 -1.45 -4.17
CA ALA A 170 -5.36 -2.26 -4.40
C ALA A 170 -5.14 -3.76 -4.12
N GLY A 171 -3.96 -4.28 -4.48
CA GLY A 171 -3.59 -5.68 -4.20
C GLY A 171 -3.44 -5.98 -2.71
N ILE A 172 -2.93 -5.02 -1.93
CA ILE A 172 -2.75 -5.16 -0.47
C ILE A 172 -4.11 -5.33 0.21
N LEU A 173 -5.04 -4.41 -0.06
CA LEU A 173 -6.39 -4.49 0.51
C LEU A 173 -7.10 -5.76 0.04
N ALA A 174 -6.95 -6.14 -1.22
CA ALA A 174 -7.56 -7.36 -1.77
C ALA A 174 -7.13 -8.62 -1.00
N VAL A 175 -5.88 -8.71 -0.54
CA VAL A 175 -5.42 -9.83 0.32
C VAL A 175 -6.14 -9.82 1.66
N ALA A 176 -6.23 -8.67 2.33
CA ALA A 176 -6.83 -8.58 3.65
C ALA A 176 -8.35 -8.80 3.67
N VAL A 177 -9.07 -8.45 2.60
CA VAL A 177 -10.52 -8.68 2.51
C VAL A 177 -10.89 -10.04 1.91
N ASP A 178 -9.93 -10.79 1.36
CA ASP A 178 -10.20 -12.13 0.82
C ASP A 178 -10.59 -13.08 1.96
N PRO A 179 -11.77 -13.73 1.94
CA PRO A 179 -12.16 -14.65 2.99
C PRO A 179 -11.32 -15.93 3.03
N ARG A 180 -10.49 -16.19 2.01
CA ARG A 180 -9.60 -17.36 1.93
C ARG A 180 -8.23 -17.12 2.54
N THR A 181 -7.87 -15.86 2.82
CA THR A 181 -6.59 -15.54 3.46
C THR A 181 -6.71 -15.63 4.97
N THR A 182 -5.62 -16.00 5.64
CA THR A 182 -5.56 -16.04 7.11
C THR A 182 -5.24 -14.67 7.70
N LEU A 183 -5.37 -14.53 9.02
CA LEU A 183 -4.88 -13.38 9.75
C LEU A 183 -3.42 -13.08 9.42
N VAL A 184 -2.55 -14.09 9.45
CA VAL A 184 -1.11 -13.87 9.24
C VAL A 184 -0.77 -13.52 7.79
N GLN A 185 -1.45 -14.09 6.80
CA GLN A 185 -1.32 -13.63 5.41
C GLN A 185 -1.78 -12.17 5.24
N SER A 186 -2.74 -11.73 6.06
CA SER A 186 -3.19 -10.33 6.07
C SER A 186 -2.18 -9.42 6.79
N LEU A 187 -1.49 -9.91 7.82
CA LEU A 187 -0.36 -9.21 8.45
C LEU A 187 0.84 -9.09 7.50
N GLU A 188 1.08 -10.08 6.61
CA GLU A 188 2.09 -9.96 5.54
C GLU A 188 1.73 -8.85 4.55
N ALA A 189 0.46 -8.69 4.22
CA ALA A 189 -0.02 -7.56 3.43
C ALA A 189 0.13 -6.23 4.19
N ALA A 190 -0.18 -6.21 5.48
CA ALA A 190 0.04 -5.04 6.34
C ALA A 190 1.51 -4.61 6.35
N LEU A 191 2.46 -5.55 6.43
CA LEU A 191 3.89 -5.21 6.40
C LEU A 191 4.28 -4.43 5.13
N LEU A 192 3.71 -4.78 3.97
CA LEU A 192 3.96 -4.05 2.74
C LEU A 192 3.33 -2.64 2.76
N ALA A 193 2.14 -2.50 3.37
CA ALA A 193 1.52 -1.19 3.58
C ALA A 193 2.39 -0.32 4.48
N GLU A 194 2.77 -0.82 5.66
CA GLU A 194 3.57 -0.12 6.66
C GLU A 194 4.93 0.34 6.13
N LEU A 195 5.62 -0.51 5.36
CA LEU A 195 6.88 -0.12 4.71
C LEU A 195 6.70 1.05 3.73
N THR A 196 5.57 1.07 3.02
CA THR A 196 5.25 2.15 2.08
C THR A 196 4.79 3.41 2.82
N ASP A 197 4.10 3.24 3.95
CA ASP A 197 3.56 4.35 4.73
C ASP A 197 4.67 5.13 5.43
N ASN A 198 5.61 4.40 6.04
CA ASN A 198 6.73 4.98 6.75
C ASN A 198 7.54 5.94 5.87
N GLU A 199 7.92 5.49 4.66
CA GLU A 199 8.60 6.32 3.66
C GLU A 199 7.71 7.50 3.18
N GLY A 200 6.40 7.26 3.06
CA GLY A 200 5.43 8.26 2.63
C GLY A 200 5.30 9.43 3.60
N TRP A 201 5.26 9.14 4.90
CA TRP A 201 5.20 10.15 5.96
C TRP A 201 6.51 10.92 6.10
N GLU A 202 7.66 10.26 6.02
CA GLU A 202 8.96 10.93 6.02
C GLU A 202 9.11 11.89 4.82
N THR A 203 8.79 11.42 3.61
CA THR A 203 8.78 12.26 2.40
C THR A 203 7.86 13.48 2.57
N LEU A 204 6.67 13.28 3.15
CA LEU A 204 5.73 14.38 3.35
C LEU A 204 6.25 15.41 4.36
N LEU A 205 6.86 14.95 5.45
CA LEU A 205 7.49 15.82 6.45
C LEU A 205 8.61 16.67 5.83
N GLU A 206 9.46 16.07 5.01
CA GLU A 206 10.53 16.77 4.29
C GLU A 206 9.97 17.89 3.41
N LEU A 207 8.94 17.58 2.59
CA LEU A 207 8.31 18.56 1.70
C LEU A 207 7.65 19.72 2.47
N LEU A 208 7.04 19.45 3.62
CA LEU A 208 6.45 20.48 4.48
C LEU A 208 7.53 21.40 5.08
N VAL A 209 8.64 20.82 5.56
CA VAL A 209 9.79 21.57 6.11
C VAL A 209 10.44 22.43 5.02
N GLU A 210 10.69 21.88 3.83
CA GLU A 210 11.24 22.61 2.69
C GLU A 210 10.32 23.76 2.24
N GLY A 211 9.01 23.49 2.21
CA GLY A 211 7.97 24.48 1.91
C GLY A 211 7.80 25.56 2.99
N LYS A 212 8.51 25.45 4.13
CA LYS A 212 8.39 26.30 5.32
C LYS A 212 6.97 26.34 5.89
N GLU A 213 6.21 25.26 5.69
CA GLU A 213 4.91 25.09 6.30
C GLU A 213 5.08 24.55 7.71
N THR A 214 4.73 25.35 8.70
CA THR A 214 5.00 25.06 10.11
C THR A 214 3.77 24.61 10.89
N VAL A 215 2.58 24.77 10.31
CA VAL A 215 1.34 24.39 10.98
C VAL A 215 1.10 22.90 10.81
N GLU A 216 0.62 22.27 11.87
CA GLU A 216 0.40 20.81 11.95
C GLU A 216 1.69 19.99 11.85
N LEU A 217 2.87 20.63 11.86
CA LEU A 217 4.17 19.94 11.77
C LEU A 217 4.39 18.99 12.96
N GLU A 218 3.98 19.39 14.17
CA GLU A 218 4.06 18.53 15.36
C GLU A 218 3.15 17.30 15.23
N ASP A 219 1.97 17.47 14.64
CA ASP A 219 1.01 16.39 14.39
C ASP A 219 1.53 15.43 13.29
N VAL A 220 2.14 15.97 12.23
CA VAL A 220 2.80 15.17 11.18
C VAL A 220 4.00 14.40 11.76
N GLN A 221 4.79 15.03 12.62
CA GLN A 221 5.87 14.34 13.33
C GLN A 221 5.34 13.24 14.27
N GLN A 222 4.15 13.42 14.84
CA GLN A 222 3.50 12.37 15.61
C GLN A 222 3.06 11.22 14.69
N ALA A 223 2.48 11.51 13.53
CA ALA A 223 2.12 10.48 12.55
C ALA A 223 3.35 9.66 12.10
N VAL A 224 4.49 10.31 11.82
CA VAL A 224 5.76 9.61 11.54
C VAL A 224 6.15 8.64 12.66
N ARG A 225 5.95 9.03 13.92
CA ARG A 225 6.24 8.14 15.07
C ARG A 225 5.23 7.00 15.16
N ASP A 226 3.95 7.30 14.98
CA ASP A 226 2.87 6.30 14.99
C ASP A 226 3.15 5.22 13.94
N GLU A 227 3.48 5.60 12.70
CA GLU A 227 3.79 4.65 11.63
C GLU A 227 5.08 3.85 11.87
N SER A 228 6.08 4.46 12.51
CA SER A 228 7.26 3.71 12.95
C SER A 228 6.90 2.62 13.96
N ASP A 229 5.98 2.93 14.89
CA ASP A 229 5.49 1.97 15.88
C ASP A 229 4.63 0.88 15.22
N HIS A 230 3.76 1.24 14.26
CA HIS A 230 2.95 0.28 13.49
C HIS A 230 3.83 -0.72 12.74
N LEU A 231 4.84 -0.24 12.00
CA LEU A 231 5.80 -1.09 11.30
C LEU A 231 6.54 -2.04 12.25
N ALA A 232 6.97 -1.55 13.41
CA ALA A 232 7.64 -2.37 14.42
C ALA A 232 6.71 -3.47 14.97
N LEU A 233 5.45 -3.13 15.26
CA LEU A 233 4.43 -4.07 15.71
C LEU A 233 4.17 -5.16 14.69
N VAL A 234 3.88 -4.80 13.43
CA VAL A 234 3.60 -5.79 12.37
C VAL A 234 4.77 -6.73 12.15
N ARG A 235 6.01 -6.23 12.17
CA ARG A 235 7.22 -7.07 12.10
C ARG A 235 7.30 -8.06 13.27
N SER A 236 6.99 -7.60 14.48
CA SER A 236 7.02 -8.44 15.68
C SER A 236 5.96 -9.54 15.63
N TRP A 237 4.74 -9.21 15.21
CA TRP A 237 3.63 -10.15 15.09
C TRP A 237 3.92 -11.22 14.03
N LEU A 238 4.48 -10.82 12.89
CA LEU A 238 4.89 -11.76 11.84
C LEU A 238 6.04 -12.65 12.27
N ALA A 239 7.01 -12.13 13.01
CA ALA A 239 8.10 -12.94 13.55
C ALA A 239 7.56 -13.99 14.53
N ALA A 240 6.66 -13.60 15.43
CA ALA A 240 6.00 -14.52 16.35
C ALA A 240 5.18 -15.60 15.61
N ALA A 241 4.39 -15.20 14.61
CA ALA A 241 3.61 -16.12 13.79
C ALA A 241 4.45 -17.16 13.02
N GLN A 242 5.70 -16.80 12.69
CA GLN A 242 6.62 -17.64 11.92
C GLN A 242 7.65 -18.33 12.82
N GLU A 243 7.51 -18.24 14.15
CA GLU A 243 8.43 -18.77 15.14
C GLU A 243 9.89 -18.30 14.92
N ARG A 244 10.06 -17.07 14.42
CA ARG A 244 11.37 -16.44 14.19
C ARG A 244 11.71 -15.52 15.36
N GLU A 245 12.99 -15.49 15.73
CA GLU A 245 13.50 -14.42 16.60
C GLU A 245 13.45 -13.08 15.86
N THR A 246 12.94 -12.04 16.53
CA THR A 246 13.00 -10.66 16.04
C THR A 246 14.45 -10.18 16.16
N VAL A 247 15.12 -9.96 15.03
CA VAL A 247 16.45 -9.33 15.01
C VAL A 247 16.25 -7.81 14.91
N PRO A 248 16.76 -7.00 15.85
CA PRO A 248 16.74 -5.54 15.74
C PRO A 248 17.43 -5.10 14.45
N PHE A 249 16.79 -4.21 13.69
CA PHE A 249 17.36 -3.64 12.48
C PHE A 249 18.03 -2.32 12.85
N ASP A 250 19.27 -2.39 13.37
CA ASP A 250 20.13 -1.22 13.46
C ASP A 250 20.73 -0.99 12.07
N LEU A 251 20.24 0.04 11.35
CA LEU A 251 20.93 0.63 10.20
C LEU A 251 21.91 1.72 10.66
#